data_AF-M8BPI8-F1
#
_entry.id   AF-M8BPI8-F1
#
_cell.length_a   1.000
_cell.length_b   1.000
_cell.length_c   1.000
_cell.angle_alpha   90.00
_cell.angle_beta   90.00
_cell.angle_gamma   90.00
#
_symmetry.space_group_name_H-M   'P 1'
#
loop_
_entity.id
_entity.type
_entity.pdbx_description
1 polymer ?
#
loop_
_entity_poly.entity_id
_entity_poly.type
_entity_poly.pdbx_seq_one_letter_code
_entity_poly.pdbx_strand_id
1 'polypeptide(L)'
;MTDGKRRGATADAEAGANAAALNDLCATAGDAGRPVPAPFPRPAALAVAALLAVGIGLGVLVLAVVRSPVLLVLALVLSAAVSAFLLWNAAAAASGRVLRRFVDGLPASSLRAAADGQLVKITGLVSCGDISLISSYEKVENCVYTSTLLRKCGRWGSEVANPKNNCSRWKLTHAERFAADFYITDAKSGKRALVKAGYHTKVVPLIDENVLVTTSRSTDLSSTLKCWLQERNLSSEEAQLIRLEEG
;
A
#
# COMPACT_ATOMS: atom_id res chain seq x y z
N MET A 1 49.91 -13.44 19.32
CA MET A 1 49.34 -12.57 18.27
C MET A 1 48.71 -13.46 17.21
N THR A 2 47.43 -13.86 17.38
CA THR A 2 46.55 -14.48 16.36
C THR A 2 45.25 -14.89 17.03
N ASP A 3 44.41 -13.93 17.43
CA ASP A 3 43.00 -14.22 17.77
C ASP A 3 42.12 -13.01 17.42
N GLY A 4 42.17 -12.62 16.15
CA GLY A 4 41.40 -11.47 15.62
C GLY A 4 40.53 -11.78 14.42
N LYS A 5 40.62 -13.00 13.85
CA LYS A 5 40.05 -13.30 12.53
C LYS A 5 38.72 -14.07 12.58
N ARG A 6 38.28 -14.56 13.74
CA ARG A 6 36.99 -15.28 13.89
C ARG A 6 35.77 -14.40 14.18
N ARG A 7 35.94 -13.20 14.74
CA ARG A 7 34.80 -12.31 15.10
C ARG A 7 34.18 -11.55 13.92
N GLY A 8 34.95 -11.30 12.85
CA GLY A 8 34.43 -10.63 11.65
C GLY A 8 33.47 -11.51 10.85
N ALA A 9 33.83 -12.79 10.66
CA ALA A 9 33.01 -13.73 9.88
C ALA A 9 31.64 -14.03 10.52
N THR A 10 31.52 -13.99 11.85
CA THR A 10 30.25 -14.16 12.54
C THR A 10 29.35 -12.92 12.44
N ALA A 11 29.91 -11.72 12.54
CA ALA A 11 29.14 -10.47 12.41
C ALA A 11 28.67 -10.24 10.97
N ASP A 12 29.49 -10.56 9.97
CA ASP A 12 29.13 -10.44 8.55
C ASP A 12 28.14 -11.54 8.12
N ALA A 13 28.23 -12.74 8.70
CA ALA A 13 27.24 -13.81 8.50
C ALA A 13 25.90 -13.53 9.22
N GLU A 14 25.94 -12.92 10.41
CA GLU A 14 24.76 -12.49 11.16
C GLU A 14 24.09 -11.28 10.49
N ALA A 15 24.86 -10.32 9.95
CA ALA A 15 24.34 -9.25 9.11
C ALA A 15 23.76 -9.76 7.77
N GLY A 16 24.43 -10.76 7.15
CA GLY A 16 23.94 -11.43 5.94
C GLY A 16 22.69 -12.29 6.18
N ALA A 17 22.56 -12.89 7.35
CA ALA A 17 21.36 -13.63 7.78
C ALA A 17 20.22 -12.68 8.17
N ASN A 18 20.52 -11.55 8.82
CA ASN A 18 19.54 -10.53 9.18
C ASN A 18 18.97 -9.83 7.93
N ALA A 19 19.79 -9.64 6.89
CA ALA A 19 19.32 -9.17 5.59
C ALA A 19 18.43 -10.20 4.85
N ALA A 20 18.53 -11.50 5.18
CA ALA A 20 17.72 -12.56 4.56
C ALA A 20 16.33 -12.74 5.19
N ALA A 21 16.08 -12.17 6.38
CA ALA A 21 14.82 -12.28 7.12
C ALA A 21 14.02 -10.96 7.19
N LEU A 22 14.58 -9.87 6.68
CA LEU A 22 13.93 -8.56 6.53
C LEU A 22 13.42 -8.41 5.11
N ASN A 23 12.10 -8.39 4.94
CA ASN A 23 11.49 -8.23 3.63
C ASN A 23 11.14 -6.76 3.41
N ASP A 24 11.86 -6.11 2.49
CA ASP A 24 11.55 -4.77 2.03
C ASP A 24 10.32 -4.79 1.11
N LEU A 25 9.27 -4.10 1.55
CA LEU A 25 8.00 -3.97 0.87
C LEU A 25 7.83 -2.59 0.22
N CYS A 26 8.87 -1.75 0.12
CA CYS A 26 8.80 -0.40 -0.46
C CYS A 26 8.34 -0.39 -1.92
N ALA A 27 8.59 -1.47 -2.68
CA ALA A 27 8.04 -1.63 -4.03
C ALA A 27 6.50 -1.65 -4.07
N THR A 28 5.83 -1.91 -2.95
CA THR A 28 4.36 -1.79 -2.81
C THR A 28 3.89 -0.36 -2.53
N ALA A 29 4.79 0.51 -2.04
CA ALA A 29 4.48 1.89 -1.70
C ALA A 29 4.74 2.86 -2.86
N GLY A 30 5.75 2.58 -3.71
CA GLY A 30 6.02 3.34 -4.94
C GLY A 30 4.89 3.35 -5.99
N ASP A 31 3.84 2.55 -5.79
CA ASP A 31 2.69 2.42 -6.69
C ASP A 31 1.58 3.48 -6.45
N ALA A 32 1.83 4.52 -5.66
CA ALA A 32 0.94 5.70 -5.64
C ALA A 32 1.07 6.57 -6.91
N GLY A 33 2.08 6.31 -7.76
CA GLY A 33 2.33 7.04 -9.02
C GLY A 33 2.48 6.17 -10.28
N ARG A 34 2.49 4.84 -10.13
CA ARG A 34 2.33 3.88 -11.24
C ARG A 34 1.02 3.13 -11.01
N PRO A 35 0.33 2.67 -12.08
CA PRO A 35 -0.94 2.01 -11.89
C PRO A 35 -0.67 0.75 -11.07
N VAL A 36 -1.19 0.75 -9.83
CA VAL A 36 -1.64 -0.43 -9.07
C VAL A 36 -1.87 -1.56 -10.06
N PRO A 37 -1.30 -2.77 -9.88
CA PRO A 37 -1.65 -3.88 -10.76
C PRO A 37 -3.15 -3.95 -10.73
N ALA A 38 -3.74 -3.56 -11.86
CA ALA A 38 -5.15 -3.26 -11.89
C ALA A 38 -5.87 -4.52 -11.41
N PRO A 39 -6.96 -4.38 -10.64
CA PRO A 39 -7.77 -5.53 -10.22
C PRO A 39 -8.16 -6.42 -11.43
N PHE A 40 -8.15 -5.82 -12.61
CA PHE A 40 -8.22 -6.48 -13.91
C PHE A 40 -6.83 -6.51 -14.55
N PRO A 41 -6.40 -7.63 -15.14
CA PRO A 41 -5.16 -7.65 -15.92
C PRO A 41 -5.24 -6.53 -16.97
N ARG A 42 -4.17 -5.75 -17.15
CA ARG A 42 -4.09 -4.68 -18.16
C ARG A 42 -4.71 -5.05 -19.52
N PRO A 43 -4.57 -6.28 -20.05
CA PRO A 43 -5.28 -6.70 -21.26
C PRO A 43 -6.81 -6.71 -21.13
N ALA A 44 -7.39 -7.06 -19.98
CA ALA A 44 -8.84 -7.01 -19.76
C ALA A 44 -9.35 -5.57 -19.71
N ALA A 45 -8.62 -4.65 -19.06
CA ALA A 45 -8.97 -3.23 -19.08
C ALA A 45 -8.88 -2.64 -20.51
N LEU A 46 -7.84 -3.00 -21.26
CA LEU A 46 -7.70 -2.63 -22.66
C LEU A 46 -8.79 -3.25 -23.55
N ALA A 47 -9.16 -4.50 -23.30
CA ALA A 47 -10.24 -5.17 -24.03
C ALA A 47 -11.59 -4.48 -23.79
N VAL A 48 -11.89 -4.12 -22.54
CA VAL A 48 -13.11 -3.35 -22.21
C VAL A 48 -13.08 -1.97 -22.87
N ALA A 49 -11.95 -1.26 -22.84
CA ALA A 49 -11.80 0.03 -23.52
C ALA A 49 -11.97 -0.09 -25.04
N ALA A 50 -11.42 -1.15 -25.65
CA ALA A 50 -11.57 -1.43 -27.08
C ALA A 50 -13.03 -1.76 -27.43
N LEU A 51 -13.71 -2.59 -26.64
CA LEU A 51 -15.13 -2.90 -26.82
C LEU A 51 -16.01 -1.66 -26.70
N LEU A 52 -15.70 -0.77 -25.76
CA LEU A 52 -16.37 0.53 -25.65
C LEU A 52 -16.13 1.42 -26.87
N ALA A 53 -14.89 1.52 -27.34
CA ALA A 53 -14.56 2.31 -28.53
C ALA A 53 -15.28 1.78 -29.78
N VAL A 54 -15.34 0.45 -29.95
CA VAL A 54 -16.09 -0.20 -31.03
C VAL A 54 -17.58 0.06 -30.89
N GLY A 55 -18.14 -0.08 -29.67
CA GLY A 55 -19.55 0.20 -29.40
C GLY A 55 -19.94 1.65 -29.67
N ILE A 56 -19.09 2.62 -29.29
CA ILE A 56 -19.29 4.03 -29.60
C ILE A 56 -19.20 4.28 -31.11
N GLY A 57 -18.21 3.69 -31.78
CA GLY A 57 -18.05 3.80 -33.24
C GLY A 57 -19.26 3.26 -34.01
N LEU A 58 -19.74 2.06 -33.66
CA LEU A 58 -20.97 1.50 -34.23
C LEU A 58 -22.19 2.35 -33.89
N GLY A 59 -22.29 2.85 -32.65
CA GLY A 59 -23.39 3.71 -32.22
C GLY A 59 -23.48 5.00 -33.05
N VAL A 60 -22.35 5.67 -33.28
CA VAL A 60 -22.26 6.88 -34.13
C VAL A 60 -22.63 6.57 -35.58
N LEU A 61 -22.16 5.45 -36.13
CA LEU A 61 -22.47 5.02 -37.49
C LEU A 61 -23.98 4.75 -37.67
N VAL A 62 -24.58 3.99 -36.76
CA VAL A 62 -26.03 3.74 -36.74
C VAL A 62 -26.79 5.06 -36.59
N LEU A 63 -26.28 6.00 -35.82
CA LEU A 63 -26.91 7.30 -35.66
C LEU A 63 -26.91 8.14 -36.94
N ALA A 64 -25.79 8.15 -37.65
CA ALA A 64 -25.65 8.84 -38.93
C ALA A 64 -26.62 8.29 -39.99
N VAL A 65 -26.89 6.97 -39.93
CA VAL A 65 -27.81 6.30 -40.85
C VAL A 65 -29.27 6.49 -40.43
N VAL A 66 -29.60 6.25 -39.17
CA VAL A 66 -31.00 6.21 -38.68
C VAL A 66 -31.55 7.59 -38.35
N ARG A 67 -30.69 8.59 -38.11
CA ARG A 67 -31.06 9.98 -37.73
C ARG A 67 -32.07 10.06 -36.56
N SER A 68 -32.12 9.03 -35.71
CA SER A 68 -33.04 8.99 -34.58
C SER A 68 -32.35 9.49 -33.30
N PRO A 69 -32.84 10.56 -32.66
CA PRO A 69 -32.28 11.06 -31.41
C PRO A 69 -32.45 10.05 -30.26
N VAL A 70 -33.44 9.15 -30.34
CA VAL A 70 -33.71 8.14 -29.31
C VAL A 70 -32.55 7.15 -29.17
N LEU A 71 -31.95 6.73 -30.29
CA LEU A 71 -30.79 5.83 -30.28
C LEU A 71 -29.54 6.52 -29.70
N LEU A 72 -29.41 7.85 -29.89
CA LEU A 72 -28.30 8.65 -29.35
C LEU A 72 -28.41 8.66 -27.83
N VAL A 73 -29.60 8.98 -27.33
CA VAL A 73 -29.89 9.01 -25.89
C VAL A 73 -29.61 7.64 -25.27
N LEU A 74 -30.07 6.55 -25.89
CA LEU A 74 -29.83 5.20 -25.36
C LEU A 74 -28.33 4.84 -25.33
N ALA A 75 -27.58 5.14 -26.39
CA ALA A 75 -26.14 4.90 -26.43
C ALA A 75 -25.37 5.72 -25.39
N LEU A 76 -25.74 6.99 -25.18
CA LEU A 76 -25.16 7.83 -24.13
C LEU A 76 -25.47 7.29 -22.73
N VAL A 77 -26.71 6.86 -22.46
CA VAL A 77 -27.08 6.29 -21.17
C VAL A 77 -26.32 4.98 -20.89
N LEU A 78 -26.23 4.09 -21.88
CA LEU A 78 -25.49 2.83 -21.73
C LEU A 78 -23.98 3.07 -21.53
N SER A 79 -23.38 3.95 -22.33
CA SER A 79 -21.96 4.29 -22.16
C SER A 79 -21.66 4.97 -20.82
N ALA A 80 -22.55 5.84 -20.34
CA ALA A 80 -22.44 6.46 -19.02
C ALA A 80 -22.53 5.42 -17.90
N ALA A 81 -23.48 4.47 -17.99
CA ALA A 81 -23.62 3.38 -17.02
C ALA A 81 -22.37 2.48 -16.96
N VAL A 82 -21.83 2.09 -18.13
CA VAL A 82 -20.59 1.29 -18.18
C VAL A 82 -19.41 2.08 -17.61
N SER A 83 -19.27 3.35 -17.97
CA SER A 83 -18.20 4.21 -17.46
C SER A 83 -18.28 4.38 -15.94
N ALA A 84 -19.48 4.60 -15.39
CA ALA A 84 -19.70 4.70 -13.95
C ALA A 84 -19.35 3.39 -13.22
N PHE A 85 -19.73 2.24 -13.79
CA PHE A 85 -19.37 0.93 -13.24
C PHE A 85 -17.85 0.71 -13.25
N LEU A 86 -17.17 1.07 -14.34
CA LEU A 86 -15.71 0.94 -14.43
C LEU A 86 -14.99 1.88 -13.45
N LEU A 87 -15.42 3.13 -13.33
CA LEU A 87 -14.89 4.09 -12.36
C LEU A 87 -15.11 3.62 -10.93
N TRP A 88 -16.29 3.06 -10.63
CA TRP A 88 -16.59 2.48 -9.32
C TRP A 88 -15.67 1.30 -9.00
N ASN A 89 -15.47 0.38 -9.95
CA ASN A 89 -14.57 -0.76 -9.77
C ASN A 89 -13.11 -0.32 -9.60
N ALA A 90 -12.64 0.64 -10.40
CA ALA A 90 -11.30 1.20 -10.27
C ALA A 90 -11.10 1.87 -8.91
N ALA A 91 -12.05 2.69 -8.46
CA ALA A 91 -12.01 3.32 -7.14
C ALA A 91 -12.09 2.31 -6.00
N ALA A 92 -12.92 1.26 -6.13
CA ALA A 92 -13.03 0.19 -5.14
C ALA A 92 -11.72 -0.60 -5.00
N ALA A 93 -11.03 -0.88 -6.11
CA ALA A 93 -9.75 -1.57 -6.08
C ALA A 93 -8.61 -0.68 -5.56
N ALA A 94 -8.54 0.59 -5.98
CA ALA A 94 -7.55 1.54 -5.48
C ALA A 94 -7.66 1.73 -3.95
N SER A 95 -8.88 1.67 -3.41
CA SER A 95 -9.13 1.80 -1.97
C SER A 95 -8.80 0.56 -1.14
N GLY A 96 -8.34 -0.55 -1.73
CA GLY A 96 -8.12 -1.81 -1.02
C GLY A 96 -9.39 -2.49 -0.45
N ARG A 97 -10.56 -1.87 -0.60
CA ARG A 97 -11.86 -2.35 -0.10
C ARG A 97 -12.22 -3.73 -0.63
N VAL A 98 -11.88 -4.04 -1.88
CA VAL A 98 -12.15 -5.36 -2.48
C VAL A 98 -11.36 -6.45 -1.77
N LEU A 99 -10.07 -6.20 -1.53
CA LEU A 99 -9.20 -7.16 -0.85
C LEU A 99 -9.61 -7.35 0.61
N ARG A 100 -9.95 -6.27 1.33
CA ARG A 100 -10.49 -6.37 2.69
C ARG A 100 -11.78 -7.21 2.74
N ARG A 101 -12.76 -6.92 1.88
CA ARG A 101 -14.00 -7.71 1.80
C ARG A 101 -13.77 -9.16 1.45
N PHE A 102 -12.83 -9.44 0.54
CA PHE A 102 -12.45 -10.81 0.22
C PHE A 102 -11.89 -11.54 1.44
N VAL A 103 -10.95 -10.91 2.16
CA VAL A 103 -10.38 -11.46 3.40
C VAL A 103 -11.43 -11.61 4.50
N ASP A 104 -12.39 -10.69 4.60
CA ASP A 104 -13.48 -10.76 5.57
C ASP A 104 -14.50 -11.85 5.25
N GLY A 105 -14.67 -12.20 3.97
CA GLY A 105 -15.50 -13.31 3.54
C GLY A 105 -14.88 -14.69 3.75
N LEU A 106 -13.57 -14.78 4.06
CA LEU A 106 -12.92 -16.06 4.32
C LEU A 106 -13.38 -16.66 5.65
N PRO A 107 -13.66 -17.98 5.69
CA PRO A 107 -14.02 -18.64 6.94
C PRO A 107 -12.85 -18.60 7.91
N ALA A 108 -13.14 -18.23 9.16
CA ALA A 108 -12.17 -18.34 10.24
C ALA A 108 -11.93 -19.81 10.56
N SER A 109 -10.67 -20.23 10.57
CA SER A 109 -10.27 -21.61 10.86
C SER A 109 -9.18 -21.67 11.91
N SER A 110 -9.15 -22.77 12.66
CA SER A 110 -8.04 -23.09 13.56
C SER A 110 -6.86 -23.68 12.77
N LEU A 111 -5.63 -23.44 13.23
CA LEU A 111 -4.42 -24.03 12.64
C LEU A 111 -4.45 -25.56 12.58
N ARG A 112 -5.22 -26.20 13.46
CA ARG A 112 -5.41 -27.66 13.46
C ARG A 112 -6.26 -28.17 12.30
N ALA A 113 -7.22 -27.38 11.84
CA ALA A 113 -8.20 -27.78 10.83
C ALA A 113 -7.84 -27.31 9.42
N ALA A 114 -6.86 -26.39 9.30
CA ALA A 114 -6.36 -25.94 8.01
C ALA A 114 -5.64 -27.09 7.29
N ALA A 115 -6.11 -27.42 6.09
CA ALA A 115 -5.46 -28.40 5.21
C ALA A 115 -4.48 -27.71 4.26
N ASP A 116 -3.49 -28.47 3.79
CA ASP A 116 -2.53 -27.96 2.80
C ASP A 116 -3.24 -27.53 1.52
N GLY A 117 -2.87 -26.35 1.00
CA GLY A 117 -3.46 -25.76 -0.20
C GLY A 117 -4.80 -25.03 0.01
N GLN A 118 -5.36 -25.04 1.22
CA GLN A 118 -6.58 -24.29 1.53
C GLN A 118 -6.27 -22.84 1.90
N LEU A 119 -7.04 -21.91 1.32
CA LEU A 119 -7.02 -20.52 1.75
C LEU A 119 -7.97 -20.32 2.94
N VAL A 120 -7.43 -19.96 4.10
CA VAL A 120 -8.19 -19.78 5.34
C VAL A 120 -7.78 -18.50 6.08
N LYS A 121 -8.71 -17.94 6.85
CA LYS A 121 -8.41 -16.85 7.78
C LYS A 121 -8.05 -17.44 9.13
N ILE A 122 -6.85 -17.15 9.63
CA ILE A 122 -6.39 -17.58 10.97
C ILE A 122 -6.29 -16.33 11.84
N THR A 123 -6.95 -16.36 12.98
CA THR A 123 -6.84 -15.32 14.02
C THR A 123 -6.06 -15.89 15.19
N GLY A 124 -5.18 -15.08 15.77
CA GLY A 124 -4.28 -15.57 16.81
C GLY A 124 -3.42 -14.47 17.39
N LEU A 125 -2.66 -14.84 18.42
CA LEU A 125 -1.63 -13.99 18.99
C LEU A 125 -0.40 -14.02 18.08
N VAL A 126 0.10 -12.84 17.74
CA VAL A 126 1.32 -12.68 16.96
C VAL A 126 2.49 -12.42 17.91
N SER A 127 3.58 -13.15 17.73
CA SER A 127 4.84 -12.91 18.44
C SER A 127 5.99 -12.82 17.44
N CYS A 128 6.98 -11.98 17.73
CA CYS A 128 8.18 -11.85 16.90
C CYS A 128 8.87 -13.21 16.70
N GLY A 129 9.45 -13.38 15.52
CA GLY A 129 10.37 -14.49 15.24
C GLY A 129 11.75 -14.21 15.81
N ASP A 130 12.78 -14.61 15.07
CA ASP A 130 14.17 -14.41 15.47
C ASP A 130 14.61 -12.94 15.37
N ILE A 131 13.89 -12.14 14.57
CA ILE A 131 14.14 -10.71 14.37
C ILE A 131 12.87 -9.93 14.71
N SER A 132 13.03 -8.87 15.51
CA SER A 132 12.01 -7.87 15.77
C SER A 132 12.31 -6.58 15.01
N LEU A 133 11.27 -5.97 14.45
CA LEU A 133 11.36 -4.65 13.82
C LEU A 133 11.18 -3.55 14.85
N ILE A 134 11.70 -2.37 14.50
CA ILE A 134 11.54 -1.13 15.25
C ILE A 134 10.91 -0.12 14.29
N SER A 135 9.89 0.63 14.76
CA SER A 135 9.27 1.67 13.93
C SER A 135 10.26 2.79 13.59
N SER A 136 10.07 3.43 12.44
CA SER A 136 11.07 4.35 11.89
C SER A 136 11.13 5.65 12.69
N TYR A 137 9.97 6.23 13.01
CA TYR A 137 9.85 7.54 13.65
C TYR A 137 9.61 7.46 15.15
N GLU A 138 8.57 6.75 15.62
CA GLU A 138 8.27 6.62 17.06
C GLU A 138 9.25 5.70 17.80
N LYS A 139 10.03 4.90 17.08
CA LYS A 139 10.96 3.91 17.63
C LYS A 139 10.27 2.86 18.52
N VAL A 140 9.06 2.45 18.13
CA VAL A 140 8.34 1.35 18.82
C VAL A 140 9.04 0.03 18.51
N GLU A 141 9.49 -0.68 19.54
CA GLU A 141 10.17 -1.97 19.42
C GLU A 141 9.19 -3.16 19.34
N ASN A 142 9.71 -4.35 19.01
CA ASN A 142 8.96 -5.61 18.97
C ASN A 142 7.82 -5.66 17.93
N CYS A 143 8.03 -5.01 16.79
CA CYS A 143 7.09 -5.02 15.66
C CYS A 143 7.39 -6.19 14.71
N VAL A 144 6.34 -6.78 14.12
CA VAL A 144 6.46 -7.78 13.04
C VAL A 144 6.30 -7.16 11.65
N TYR A 145 5.71 -5.97 11.61
CA TYR A 145 5.54 -5.13 10.44
C TYR A 145 5.76 -3.68 10.87
N THR A 146 6.41 -2.91 10.02
CA THR A 146 6.49 -1.45 10.18
C THR A 146 6.26 -0.80 8.83
N SER A 147 5.57 0.33 8.85
CA SER A 147 5.37 1.17 7.69
C SER A 147 5.52 2.62 8.06
N THR A 148 6.30 3.36 7.28
CA THR A 148 6.50 4.79 7.46
C THR A 148 6.39 5.46 6.10
N LEU A 149 5.43 6.36 5.96
CA LEU A 149 5.10 7.02 4.71
C LEU A 149 5.27 8.53 4.88
N LEU A 150 6.09 9.12 4.02
CA LEU A 150 6.21 10.57 3.92
C LEU A 150 5.45 11.06 2.70
N ARG A 151 4.40 11.83 2.95
CA ARG A 151 3.66 12.54 1.90
C ARG A 151 3.98 14.02 1.95
N LYS A 152 4.21 14.59 0.78
CA LYS A 152 4.39 16.03 0.59
C LYS A 152 3.23 16.59 -0.20
N CYS A 153 2.83 17.81 0.14
CA CYS A 153 1.79 18.48 -0.60
C CYS A 153 2.28 18.96 -1.97
N GLY A 154 1.57 18.58 -3.05
CA GLY A 154 1.80 19.14 -4.37
C GLY A 154 1.40 20.62 -4.41
N ARG A 155 2.34 21.49 -4.84
CA ARG A 155 2.10 22.93 -4.99
C ARG A 155 1.13 23.17 -6.15
N TRP A 156 -0.11 23.57 -5.86
CA TRP A 156 -0.91 24.31 -6.84
C TRP A 156 -0.57 25.80 -6.70
N GLY A 157 -0.66 26.54 -7.81
CA GLY A 157 -0.14 27.91 -7.97
C GLY A 157 -0.41 28.89 -6.83
N SER A 158 0.38 29.96 -6.80
CA SER A 158 0.22 31.09 -5.88
C SER A 158 -1.18 31.69 -5.98
N GLU A 159 -2.08 31.38 -5.06
CA GLU A 159 -3.03 32.37 -4.57
C GLU A 159 -3.64 31.95 -3.22
N VAL A 160 -3.96 32.98 -2.45
CA VAL A 160 -4.37 32.96 -1.06
C VAL A 160 -5.81 32.45 -0.95
N ALA A 161 -6.03 31.27 -0.38
CA ALA A 161 -7.31 30.95 0.24
C ALA A 161 -7.18 29.80 1.25
N ASN A 162 -7.32 30.18 2.53
CA ASN A 162 -7.66 29.38 3.71
C ASN A 162 -6.50 28.84 4.60
N PRO A 163 -6.31 29.40 5.82
CA PRO A 163 -5.32 28.94 6.80
C PRO A 163 -5.74 27.65 7.54
N LYS A 164 -7.00 27.21 7.41
CA LYS A 164 -7.43 25.88 7.83
C LYS A 164 -7.33 24.95 6.64
N ASN A 165 -6.30 24.09 6.67
CA ASN A 165 -6.12 22.87 5.90
C ASN A 165 -6.87 22.79 4.57
N ASN A 166 -6.14 22.66 3.46
CA ASN A 166 -6.27 21.46 2.63
C ASN A 166 -5.18 21.45 1.57
N CYS A 167 -4.20 20.60 1.77
CA CYS A 167 -3.45 20.11 0.63
C CYS A 167 -4.41 19.35 -0.28
N SER A 168 -4.64 19.85 -1.50
CA SER A 168 -5.55 19.22 -2.46
C SER A 168 -4.99 17.91 -3.02
N ARG A 169 -3.66 17.72 -2.98
CA ARG A 169 -3.03 16.52 -3.51
C ARG A 169 -1.76 16.16 -2.75
N TRP A 170 -1.89 15.16 -1.87
CA TRP A 170 -0.75 14.55 -1.18
C TRP A 170 -0.01 13.61 -2.13
N LYS A 171 1.28 13.86 -2.34
CA LYS A 171 2.16 13.00 -3.13
C LYS A 171 3.07 12.22 -2.20
N LEU A 172 3.06 10.90 -2.32
CA LEU A 172 4.04 10.05 -1.63
C LEU A 172 5.44 10.37 -2.17
N THR A 173 6.34 10.72 -1.26
CA THR A 173 7.72 11.11 -1.57
C THR A 173 8.70 10.08 -1.06
N HIS A 174 8.44 9.52 0.12
CA HIS A 174 9.26 8.47 0.72
C HIS A 174 8.35 7.41 1.33
N ALA A 175 8.79 6.16 1.28
CA ALA A 175 8.11 5.06 1.92
C ALA A 175 9.13 4.04 2.39
N GLU A 176 8.94 3.58 3.62
CA GLU A 176 9.65 2.48 4.27
C GLU A 176 8.60 1.48 4.70
N ARG A 177 8.67 0.23 4.21
CA ARG A 177 7.78 -0.84 4.65
C ARG A 177 8.58 -2.10 4.82
N PHE A 178 8.53 -2.69 6.00
CA PHE A 178 9.27 -3.91 6.31
C PHE A 178 8.35 -4.93 6.98
N ALA A 179 8.55 -6.19 6.64
CA ALA A 179 7.94 -7.33 7.33
C ALA A 179 9.04 -8.31 7.76
N ALA A 180 8.92 -8.78 9.00
CA ALA A 180 9.77 -9.83 9.55
C ALA A 180 8.98 -11.13 9.65
N ASP A 181 9.71 -12.23 9.71
CA ASP A 181 9.12 -13.53 10.04
C ASP A 181 8.56 -13.50 11.47
N PHE A 182 7.37 -14.07 11.65
CA PHE A 182 6.69 -14.05 12.94
C PHE A 182 5.97 -15.36 13.21
N TYR A 183 5.75 -15.64 14.49
CA TYR A 183 4.91 -16.76 14.89
C TYR A 183 3.47 -16.29 15.10
N ILE A 184 2.53 -17.07 14.57
CA ILE A 184 1.11 -16.94 14.89
C ILE A 184 0.68 -18.11 15.77
N THR A 185 0.08 -17.81 16.90
CA THR A 185 -0.47 -18.80 17.83
C THR A 185 -1.99 -18.74 17.78
N ASP A 186 -2.60 -19.84 17.36
CA ASP A 186 -4.05 -19.98 17.32
C ASP A 186 -4.61 -20.03 18.74
N ALA A 187 -5.47 -19.06 19.07
CA ALA A 187 -6.05 -18.92 20.40
C ALA A 187 -6.90 -20.12 20.81
N LYS A 188 -7.51 -20.85 19.86
CA LYS A 188 -8.39 -21.98 20.17
C LYS A 188 -7.64 -23.29 20.36
N SER A 189 -6.60 -23.53 19.56
CA SER A 189 -5.87 -24.79 19.56
C SER A 189 -4.53 -24.75 20.28
N GLY A 190 -4.00 -23.56 20.58
CA GLY A 190 -2.66 -23.37 21.16
C GLY A 190 -1.52 -23.75 20.21
N LYS A 191 -1.82 -24.15 18.97
CA LYS A 191 -0.80 -24.45 17.97
C LYS A 191 -0.13 -23.16 17.50
N ARG A 192 1.16 -23.24 17.22
CA ARG A 192 1.98 -22.15 16.71
C ARG A 192 2.49 -22.50 15.33
N ALA A 193 2.40 -21.56 14.40
CA ALA A 193 2.97 -21.68 13.07
C ALA A 193 3.94 -20.51 12.82
N LEU A 194 5.06 -20.79 12.15
CA LEU A 194 5.97 -19.77 11.66
C LEU A 194 5.43 -19.24 10.33
N VAL A 195 5.24 -17.94 10.24
CA VAL A 195 4.87 -17.23 9.03
C VAL A 195 6.14 -16.63 8.44
N LYS A 196 6.54 -17.13 7.28
CA LYS A 196 7.64 -16.55 6.50
C LYS A 196 7.11 -15.44 5.61
N ALA A 197 7.04 -14.22 6.14
CA ALA A 197 6.46 -13.10 5.44
C ALA A 197 7.34 -12.73 4.24
N GLY A 198 6.82 -12.71 3.01
CA GLY A 198 7.59 -12.27 1.83
C GLY A 198 8.56 -13.29 1.23
N TYR A 199 8.63 -14.51 1.77
CA TYR A 199 9.47 -15.57 1.22
C TYR A 199 8.99 -15.99 -0.18
N HIS A 200 9.76 -15.60 -1.21
CA HIS A 200 9.45 -15.79 -2.65
C HIS A 200 8.07 -15.32 -3.11
N THR A 201 7.39 -14.48 -2.33
CA THR A 201 6.00 -14.07 -2.58
C THR A 201 5.80 -12.59 -2.30
N LYS A 202 4.89 -11.95 -3.04
CA LYS A 202 4.56 -10.54 -2.81
C LYS A 202 3.63 -10.41 -1.60
N VAL A 203 4.02 -9.63 -0.61
CA VAL A 203 3.18 -9.29 0.54
C VAL A 203 2.36 -8.04 0.21
N VAL A 204 1.09 -8.04 0.60
CA VAL A 204 0.22 -6.86 0.52
C VAL A 204 -0.28 -6.56 1.93
N PRO A 205 0.23 -5.50 2.59
CA PRO A 205 -0.25 -5.11 3.90
C PRO A 205 -1.67 -4.54 3.80
N LEU A 206 -2.53 -4.92 4.73
CA LEU A 206 -3.91 -4.42 4.88
C LEU A 206 -4.06 -3.57 6.15
N ILE A 207 -3.01 -2.83 6.49
CA ILE A 207 -2.94 -1.99 7.70
C ILE A 207 -3.30 -0.56 7.32
N ASP A 208 -4.12 0.09 8.15
CA ASP A 208 -4.39 1.53 8.05
C ASP A 208 -3.30 2.26 8.84
N GLU A 209 -2.46 3.04 8.16
CA GLU A 209 -1.41 3.82 8.83
C GLU A 209 -2.01 4.99 9.63
N ASN A 210 -1.42 5.27 10.79
CA ASN A 210 -1.81 6.40 11.62
C ASN A 210 -1.07 7.68 11.20
N VAL A 211 -1.78 8.82 11.20
CA VAL A 211 -1.16 10.11 10.90
C VAL A 211 -0.47 10.61 12.17
N LEU A 212 0.85 10.53 12.21
CA LEU A 212 1.64 10.97 13.36
C LEU A 212 1.91 12.47 13.35
N VAL A 213 2.32 12.99 12.19
CA VAL A 213 2.71 14.39 12.05
C VAL A 213 2.08 14.99 10.81
N THR A 214 1.47 16.17 10.97
CA THR A 214 1.04 17.01 9.86
C THR A 214 1.53 18.43 10.11
N THR A 215 2.33 18.96 9.20
CA THR A 215 2.84 20.34 9.30
C THR A 215 1.98 21.30 8.49
N SER A 216 1.84 22.53 8.99
CA SER A 216 1.20 23.63 8.26
C SER A 216 2.26 24.58 7.69
N ARG A 217 1.88 25.51 6.80
CA ARG A 217 2.81 26.43 6.12
C ARG A 217 3.63 27.33 7.06
N SER A 218 3.19 27.50 8.30
CA SER A 218 3.80 28.41 9.27
C SER A 218 4.28 27.69 10.54
N THR A 219 4.40 26.36 10.49
CA THR A 219 4.85 25.57 11.64
C THR A 219 6.29 25.16 11.43
N ASP A 220 7.17 25.58 12.34
CA ASP A 220 8.55 25.10 12.36
C ASP A 220 8.58 23.58 12.55
N LEU A 221 9.38 22.89 11.74
CA LEU A 221 9.56 21.44 11.86
C LEU A 221 10.22 21.12 13.20
N SER A 222 9.71 20.11 13.91
CA SER A 222 10.31 19.62 15.15
C SER A 222 11.75 19.15 14.90
N SER A 223 12.61 19.29 15.90
CA SER A 223 14.01 18.85 15.83
C SER A 223 14.13 17.36 15.48
N THR A 224 13.27 16.53 16.05
CA THR A 224 13.19 15.09 15.77
C THR A 224 12.84 14.81 14.31
N LEU A 225 11.88 15.53 13.74
CA LEU A 225 11.50 15.36 12.33
C LEU A 225 12.60 15.86 11.39
N LYS A 226 13.27 16.97 11.70
CA LYS A 226 14.41 17.46 10.93
C LYS A 226 15.55 16.43 10.90
N CYS A 227 15.89 15.87 12.06
CA CYS A 227 16.90 14.83 12.18
C CYS A 227 16.54 13.57 11.37
N TRP A 228 15.31 13.08 11.53
CA TRP A 228 14.80 11.91 10.78
C TRP A 228 14.84 12.11 9.25
N LEU A 229 14.49 13.31 8.77
CA LEU A 229 14.58 13.67 7.35
C LEU A 229 16.03 13.73 6.86
N GLN A 230 16.92 14.31 7.67
CA GLN A 230 18.34 14.44 7.34
C GLN A 230 19.03 13.08 7.24
N GLU A 231 18.76 12.15 8.16
CA GLU A 231 19.27 10.76 8.13
C GLU A 231 18.93 10.04 6.82
N ARG A 232 17.81 10.40 6.19
CA ARG A 232 17.29 9.79 4.95
C ARG A 232 17.58 10.61 3.70
N ASN A 233 18.41 11.66 3.81
CA ASN A 233 18.71 12.60 2.73
C ASN A 233 17.44 13.22 2.09
N LEU A 234 16.39 13.41 2.88
CA LEU A 234 15.14 14.00 2.42
C LEU A 234 15.17 15.52 2.62
N SER A 235 14.76 16.26 1.58
CA SER A 235 14.70 17.72 1.67
C SER A 235 13.72 18.18 2.74
N SER A 236 14.22 19.01 3.65
CA SER A 236 13.51 19.68 4.75
C SER A 236 13.07 21.10 4.37
N GLU A 237 12.98 21.45 3.07
CA GLU A 237 12.57 22.79 2.63
C GLU A 237 11.36 23.33 3.42
N GLU A 238 11.56 24.49 4.05
CA GLU A 238 10.69 25.08 5.09
C GLU A 238 9.27 25.43 4.61
N ALA A 239 9.03 25.42 3.29
CA ALA A 239 7.78 25.87 2.69
C ALA A 239 6.83 24.74 2.22
N GLN A 240 7.17 23.47 2.45
CA GLN A 240 6.36 22.34 1.99
C GLN A 240 5.54 21.75 3.14
N LEU A 241 4.21 21.64 2.98
CA LEU A 241 3.39 20.87 3.93
C LEU A 241 3.79 19.39 3.82
N ILE A 242 4.15 18.81 4.96
CA ILE A 242 4.57 17.43 5.11
C ILE A 242 3.54 16.70 5.97
N ARG A 243 3.25 15.46 5.60
CA ARG A 243 2.49 14.51 6.40
C ARG A 243 3.32 13.24 6.55
N LEU A 244 3.60 12.88 7.80
CA LEU A 244 4.24 11.63 8.17
C LEU A 244 3.17 10.70 8.73
N GLU A 245 3.08 9.52 8.15
CA GLU A 245 2.19 8.45 8.58
C GLU A 245 3.05 7.25 8.98
N GLU A 246 2.67 6.56 10.05
CA GLU A 246 3.35 5.37 10.53
C GLU A 246 2.33 4.35 11.01
N GLY A 247 2.63 3.05 10.87
CA GLY A 247 1.77 1.94 11.30
C GLY A 247 2.49 0.62 11.33
#